data_AF-A0AAJ4KAW4-F1
#
_entry.id   AF-A0AAJ4KAW4-F1
#
_cell.length_a   1.000
_cell.length_b   1.000
_cell.length_c   1.000
_cell.angle_alpha   90.00
_cell.angle_beta   90.00
_cell.angle_gamma   90.00
#
_symmetry.space_group_name_H-M   'P 1'
#
loop_
_entity.id
_entity.type
_entity.pdbx_description
1 polymer ?
#
loop_
_entity_poly.entity_id
_entity_poly.type
_entity_poly.pdbx_seq_one_letter_code
_entity_poly.pdbx_strand_id
1 'polypeptide(L)'
;MERFFENAMYASRWLLAPVYFGLSLALVALCIKFFQEIFHVLPHIFSVAESDLILLLLSLVDMTLVGGLLVMVMFSGYENFVSQLDIAADKEKLSWLGKMDASSLKNKVAASIVAISSIHLLRVFMDAKNIPDNKLMWYVIIHLTFVLSAFVMGYLDKLSRK
;
A
#
# COMPACT_ATOMS: atom_id res chain seq x y z
N MET A 1 -8.87 -39.33 -13.43
CA MET A 1 -7.66 -38.68 -12.89
C MET A 1 -7.73 -37.16 -13.04
N GLU A 2 -8.21 -36.62 -14.17
CA GLU A 2 -8.37 -35.17 -14.41
C GLU A 2 -9.18 -34.44 -13.33
N ARG A 3 -10.37 -34.93 -12.94
CA ARG A 3 -11.19 -34.33 -11.87
C ARG A 3 -10.49 -34.23 -10.51
N PHE A 4 -9.61 -35.18 -10.17
CA PHE A 4 -8.85 -35.12 -8.91
C PHE A 4 -7.81 -34.00 -8.97
N PHE A 5 -7.12 -33.88 -10.10
CA PHE A 5 -6.13 -32.83 -10.33
C PHE A 5 -6.77 -31.44 -10.36
N GLU A 6 -7.90 -31.27 -11.05
CA GLU A 6 -8.67 -30.03 -11.09
C GLU A 6 -9.17 -29.61 -9.70
N ASN A 7 -9.71 -30.56 -8.92
CA ASN A 7 -10.16 -30.29 -7.56
C ASN A 7 -9.01 -29.93 -6.62
N ALA A 8 -7.86 -30.61 -6.76
CA ALA A 8 -6.65 -30.28 -6.00
C ALA A 8 -6.12 -28.89 -6.35
N MET A 9 -6.08 -28.55 -7.65
CA MET A 9 -5.66 -27.23 -8.13
C MET A 9 -6.63 -26.13 -7.69
N TYR A 10 -7.94 -26.39 -7.68
CA TYR A 10 -8.91 -25.42 -7.17
C TYR A 10 -8.83 -25.26 -5.65
N ALA A 11 -8.62 -26.35 -4.91
CA ALA A 11 -8.47 -26.32 -3.46
C ALA A 11 -7.23 -25.56 -3.00
N SER A 12 -6.16 -25.49 -3.81
CA SER A 12 -4.92 -24.80 -3.46
C SER A 12 -5.11 -23.30 -3.21
N ARG A 13 -6.21 -22.69 -3.68
CA ARG A 13 -6.56 -21.30 -3.37
C ARG A 13 -6.67 -21.03 -1.86
N TRP A 14 -7.07 -22.05 -1.08
CA TRP A 14 -7.16 -21.94 0.38
C TRP A 14 -5.79 -21.75 1.06
N LEU A 15 -4.69 -22.06 0.38
CA LEU A 15 -3.34 -21.75 0.86
C LEU A 15 -3.13 -20.23 1.03
N LEU A 16 -3.87 -19.40 0.29
CA LEU A 16 -3.80 -17.94 0.42
C LEU A 16 -4.54 -17.41 1.67
N ALA A 17 -5.52 -18.15 2.21
CA ALA A 17 -6.25 -17.72 3.41
C ALA A 17 -5.33 -17.41 4.61
N PRO A 18 -4.38 -18.28 5.02
CA PRO A 18 -3.43 -17.96 6.09
C PRO A 18 -2.45 -16.84 5.71
N VAL A 19 -2.14 -16.66 4.42
CA VAL A 19 -1.30 -15.53 3.96
C VAL A 19 -2.00 -14.20 4.19
N TYR A 20 -3.30 -14.11 3.85
CA TYR A 20 -4.10 -12.91 4.12
C TYR A 20 -4.28 -12.66 5.62
N PHE A 21 -4.38 -13.72 6.44
CA PHE A 21 -4.33 -13.57 7.90
C PHE A 21 -2.98 -13.01 8.38
N GLY A 22 -1.86 -13.45 7.78
CA GLY A 22 -0.54 -12.88 8.03
C GLY A 22 -0.47 -11.38 7.72
N LEU A 23 -1.16 -10.90 6.68
CA LEU A 23 -1.25 -9.46 6.39
C LEU A 23 -1.98 -8.68 7.50
N SER A 24 -2.99 -9.26 8.16
CA SER A 24 -3.62 -8.66 9.34
C SER A 24 -2.62 -8.49 10.48
N LEU A 25 -1.75 -9.48 10.72
CA LEU A 25 -0.68 -9.37 11.72
C LEU A 25 0.36 -8.31 11.34
N ALA A 26 0.69 -8.18 10.05
CA ALA A 26 1.56 -7.12 9.56
C ALA A 26 0.94 -5.72 9.80
N LEU A 27 -0.37 -5.57 9.63
CA LEU A 27 -1.09 -4.33 9.94
C LEU A 27 -1.02 -3.99 11.43
N VAL A 28 -1.16 -4.99 12.31
CA VAL A 28 -0.99 -4.80 13.76
C VAL A 28 0.44 -4.36 14.08
N ALA A 29 1.45 -5.01 13.48
CA ALA A 29 2.85 -4.63 13.67
C ALA A 29 3.13 -3.19 13.21
N LEU A 30 2.56 -2.79 12.08
CA LEU A 30 2.65 -1.41 11.57
C LEU A 30 2.00 -0.41 12.53
N CYS A 31 0.82 -0.74 13.08
CA CYS A 31 0.14 0.08 14.08
C CYS A 31 0.99 0.27 15.34
N ILE A 32 1.59 -0.81 15.85
CA ILE A 32 2.51 -0.74 16.99
C ILE A 32 3.70 0.19 16.67
N LYS A 33 4.29 0.07 15.48
CA LYS A 33 5.41 0.92 15.06
C LYS A 33 5.02 2.40 14.93
N PHE A 34 3.84 2.68 14.40
CA PHE A 34 3.31 4.04 14.29
C PHE A 34 3.21 4.72 15.66
N PHE A 35 2.61 4.04 16.65
CA PHE A 35 2.51 4.60 18.01
C PHE A 35 3.86 4.68 18.70
N GLN A 36 4.74 3.68 18.50
CA GLN A 36 6.11 3.73 19.02
C GLN A 36 6.84 5.01 18.55
N GLU A 37 6.72 5.35 17.27
CA GLU A 37 7.35 6.55 16.70
C GLU A 37 6.81 7.83 17.34
N ILE A 38 5.48 7.92 17.53
CA ILE A 38 4.85 9.06 18.21
C ILE A 38 5.36 9.21 19.64
N PHE A 39 5.41 8.12 20.41
CA PHE A 39 5.87 8.15 21.80
C PHE A 39 7.37 8.51 21.91
N HIS A 40 8.17 8.21 20.89
CA HIS A 40 9.57 8.59 20.86
C HIS A 40 9.77 10.10 20.69
N VAL A 41 8.86 10.76 19.96
CA VAL A 41 9.00 12.15 19.51
C VAL A 41 8.34 13.14 20.44
N LEU A 42 7.21 12.76 21.05
CA LEU A 42 6.47 13.62 21.97
C LEU A 42 7.36 14.30 23.04
N PRO A 43 8.31 13.62 23.68
CA PRO A 43 9.19 14.24 24.68
C PRO A 43 10.15 15.30 24.10
N HIS A 44 10.46 15.20 22.80
CA HIS A 44 11.47 16.02 22.14
C HIS A 44 10.87 17.15 21.30
N ILE A 45 9.54 17.27 21.22
CA ILE A 45 8.85 18.17 20.27
C ILE A 45 9.29 19.64 20.34
N PHE A 46 9.68 20.13 21.52
CA PHE A 46 10.14 21.50 21.71
C PHE A 46 11.64 21.72 21.45
N SER A 47 12.41 20.64 21.27
CA SER A 47 13.86 20.67 21.07
C SER A 47 14.32 20.19 19.70
N VAL A 48 13.48 19.50 18.91
CA VAL A 48 13.83 19.11 17.54
C VAL A 48 13.79 20.30 16.59
N ALA A 49 14.64 20.29 15.56
CA ALA A 49 14.56 21.25 14.47
C ALA A 49 13.28 21.04 13.65
N GLU A 50 12.78 22.12 13.04
CA GLU A 50 11.55 22.07 12.22
C GLU A 50 11.66 21.09 11.05
N SER A 51 12.83 21.00 10.40
CA SER A 51 13.08 20.03 9.33
C SER A 51 12.91 18.59 9.81
N ASP A 52 13.43 18.27 10.99
CA ASP A 52 13.41 16.92 11.54
C ASP A 52 11.99 16.52 11.95
N LEU A 53 11.24 17.47 12.51
CA LEU A 53 9.81 17.29 12.81
C LEU A 53 9.03 16.99 11.53
N ILE A 54 9.26 17.73 10.43
CA ILE A 54 8.57 17.47 9.16
C ILE A 54 8.97 16.11 8.57
N LEU A 55 10.25 15.74 8.59
CA LEU A 55 10.72 14.42 8.12
C LEU A 55 10.03 13.29 8.88
N LEU A 56 9.81 13.47 10.18
CA LEU A 56 9.11 12.51 11.00
C LEU A 56 7.63 12.41 10.67
N LEU A 57 6.95 13.56 10.51
CA LEU A 57 5.55 13.59 10.07
C LEU A 57 5.38 12.90 8.71
N LEU A 58 6.30 13.12 7.76
CA LEU A 58 6.31 12.42 6.47
C LEU A 58 6.45 10.90 6.65
N SER A 59 7.24 10.45 7.62
CA SER A 59 7.38 9.02 7.96
C SER A 59 6.08 8.42 8.53
N LEU A 60 5.36 9.17 9.38
CA LEU A 60 4.06 8.73 9.91
C LEU A 60 2.99 8.67 8.80
N VAL A 61 3.00 9.63 7.88
CA VAL A 61 2.11 9.61 6.71
C VAL A 61 2.41 8.41 5.82
N ASP A 62 3.68 8.10 5.57
CA ASP A 62 4.10 6.94 4.78
C ASP A 62 3.60 5.63 5.40
N MET A 63 3.80 5.41 6.71
CA MET A 63 3.25 4.25 7.41
C MET A 63 1.73 4.14 7.23
N THR A 64 1.02 5.26 7.31
CA THR A 64 -0.44 5.29 7.12
C THR A 64 -0.85 4.89 5.69
N LEU A 65 -0.13 5.37 4.67
CA LEU A 65 -0.37 4.99 3.27
C LEU A 65 -0.08 3.51 3.03
N VAL A 66 1.01 2.99 3.57
CA VAL A 66 1.35 1.57 3.53
C VAL A 66 0.26 0.73 4.20
N GLY A 67 -0.24 1.17 5.36
CA GLY A 67 -1.38 0.53 6.04
C GLY A 67 -2.64 0.48 5.18
N GLY A 68 -3.01 1.60 4.54
CA GLY A 68 -4.15 1.65 3.62
C GLY A 68 -3.99 0.71 2.41
N LEU A 69 -2.77 0.63 1.85
CA LEU A 69 -2.46 -0.30 0.77
C LEU A 69 -2.56 -1.76 1.22
N LEU A 70 -2.05 -2.10 2.42
CA LEU A 70 -2.17 -3.44 3.00
C LEU A 70 -3.62 -3.85 3.16
N VAL A 71 -4.48 -2.97 3.69
CA VAL A 71 -5.92 -3.22 3.81
C VAL A 71 -6.56 -3.49 2.45
N MET A 72 -6.23 -2.69 1.44
CA MET A 72 -6.75 -2.86 0.08
C MET A 72 -6.34 -4.20 -0.53
N VAL A 73 -5.05 -4.56 -0.44
CA VAL A 73 -4.50 -5.81 -0.98
C VAL A 73 -5.07 -7.01 -0.24
N MET A 74 -5.20 -6.93 1.08
CA MET A 74 -5.69 -8.02 1.93
C MET A 74 -7.16 -8.37 1.60
N PHE A 75 -8.06 -7.38 1.65
CA PHE A 75 -9.48 -7.64 1.42
C PHE A 75 -9.79 -7.94 -0.04
N SER A 76 -9.25 -7.15 -0.98
CA SER A 76 -9.50 -7.37 -2.41
C SER A 76 -8.84 -8.66 -2.90
N GLY A 77 -7.66 -9.02 -2.39
CA GLY A 77 -7.02 -10.28 -2.71
C GLY A 77 -7.83 -11.48 -2.19
N TYR A 78 -8.27 -11.43 -0.94
CA TYR A 78 -9.09 -12.50 -0.36
C TYR A 78 -10.40 -12.70 -1.13
N GLU A 79 -11.11 -11.62 -1.46
CA GLU A 79 -12.37 -11.67 -2.20
C GLU A 79 -12.21 -12.23 -3.61
N ASN A 80 -11.14 -11.83 -4.32
CA ASN A 80 -10.88 -12.29 -5.70
C ASN A 80 -10.37 -13.73 -5.78
N PHE A 81 -9.59 -14.20 -4.79
CA PHE A 81 -8.86 -15.47 -4.91
C PHE A 81 -9.32 -16.56 -3.94
N VAL A 82 -9.93 -16.23 -2.80
CA VAL A 82 -10.28 -17.20 -1.75
C VAL A 82 -11.79 -17.34 -1.59
N SER A 83 -12.48 -16.29 -1.16
CA SER A 83 -13.91 -16.35 -0.89
C SER A 83 -14.51 -14.95 -0.83
N GLN A 84 -15.77 -14.82 -1.25
CA GLN A 84 -16.55 -13.62 -0.96
C GLN A 84 -16.69 -13.44 0.55
N LEU A 85 -16.56 -12.19 0.99
CA LEU A 85 -16.71 -11.80 2.39
C LEU A 85 -18.19 -11.50 2.69
N ASP A 86 -18.87 -12.43 3.35
CA ASP A 86 -20.24 -12.23 3.79
C ASP A 86 -20.29 -11.46 5.12
N ILE A 87 -20.24 -10.13 5.02
CA ILE A 87 -20.40 -9.22 6.16
C ILE A 87 -21.90 -8.94 6.35
N ALA A 88 -22.41 -9.15 7.57
CA ALA A 88 -23.81 -8.92 7.93
C ALA A 88 -24.29 -7.50 7.58
N ALA A 89 -25.57 -7.38 7.18
CA ALA A 89 -26.15 -6.17 6.61
C ALA A 89 -26.23 -4.98 7.58
N ASP A 90 -26.16 -5.24 8.88
CA ASP A 90 -26.15 -4.24 9.96
C ASP A 90 -24.77 -3.61 10.19
N LYS A 91 -23.70 -4.14 9.58
CA LYS A 91 -22.35 -3.58 9.70
C LYS A 91 -22.03 -2.63 8.55
N GLU A 92 -21.43 -1.48 8.88
CA GLU A 92 -20.89 -0.57 7.88
C GLU A 92 -19.84 -1.28 7.00
N LYS A 93 -20.17 -1.46 5.72
CA LYS A 93 -19.22 -1.94 4.71
C LYS A 93 -18.51 -0.74 4.11
N LEU A 94 -17.21 -0.90 3.85
CA LEU A 94 -16.46 0.11 3.11
C LEU A 94 -17.07 0.27 1.71
N SER A 95 -17.25 1.52 1.25
CA SER A 95 -17.97 1.84 0.01
C SER A 95 -17.36 1.23 -1.26
N TRP A 96 -16.10 0.81 -1.20
CA TRP A 96 -15.35 0.16 -2.26
C TRP A 96 -15.34 -1.37 -2.18
N LEU A 97 -15.71 -1.98 -1.04
CA LEU A 97 -15.66 -3.42 -0.80
C LEU A 97 -16.76 -4.13 -1.62
N GLY A 98 -16.44 -5.22 -2.32
CA GLY A 98 -17.36 -5.91 -3.24
C GLY A 98 -17.59 -5.25 -4.60
N LYS A 99 -17.02 -4.05 -4.84
CA LYS A 99 -17.05 -3.36 -6.15
C LYS A 99 -15.71 -3.37 -6.88
N MET A 100 -14.69 -4.01 -6.30
CA MET A 100 -13.33 -3.99 -6.82
C MET A 100 -13.03 -5.24 -7.65
N ASP A 101 -13.02 -5.07 -8.97
CA ASP A 101 -12.47 -6.05 -9.90
C ASP A 101 -10.92 -6.00 -9.92
N ALA A 102 -10.29 -7.03 -10.49
CA ALA A 102 -8.82 -7.12 -10.57
C ALA A 102 -8.19 -5.94 -11.36
N SER A 103 -8.91 -5.30 -12.28
CA SER A 103 -8.42 -4.13 -13.05
C SER A 103 -8.37 -2.86 -12.20
N SER A 104 -9.45 -2.58 -11.47
CA SER A 104 -9.53 -1.46 -10.55
C SER A 104 -8.55 -1.58 -9.39
N LEU A 105 -8.25 -2.81 -8.93
CA LEU A 105 -7.21 -3.06 -7.95
C LEU A 105 -5.82 -2.66 -8.49
N LYS A 106 -5.47 -3.06 -9.72
CA LYS A 106 -4.18 -2.71 -10.34
C LYS A 106 -3.97 -1.20 -10.40
N ASN A 107 -4.95 -0.45 -10.90
CA ASN A 107 -4.85 1.01 -10.99
C ASN A 107 -4.75 1.68 -9.62
N LYS A 108 -5.52 1.23 -8.63
CA LYS A 108 -5.47 1.79 -7.27
C LYS A 108 -4.13 1.50 -6.60
N VAL A 109 -3.59 0.29 -6.74
CA VAL A 109 -2.26 -0.07 -6.24
C VAL A 109 -1.19 0.80 -6.91
N ALA A 110 -1.24 0.96 -8.24
CA ALA A 110 -0.30 1.81 -8.96
C ALA A 110 -0.37 3.28 -8.49
N ALA A 111 -1.58 3.82 -8.33
CA ALA A 111 -1.77 5.18 -7.81
C ALA A 111 -1.24 5.34 -6.38
N SER A 112 -1.48 4.36 -5.50
CA SER A 112 -0.94 4.35 -4.14
C SER A 112 0.60 4.29 -4.12
N ILE A 113 1.21 3.47 -4.97
CA ILE A 113 2.69 3.39 -5.08
C ILE A 113 3.27 4.73 -5.55
N VAL A 114 2.65 5.38 -6.53
CA VAL A 114 3.07 6.71 -6.99
C VAL A 114 2.97 7.72 -5.85
N ALA A 115 1.86 7.74 -5.11
CA ALA A 115 1.67 8.65 -3.97
C ALA A 115 2.71 8.43 -2.85
N ILE A 116 2.94 7.18 -2.45
CA ILE A 116 3.97 6.79 -1.47
C ILE A 116 5.36 7.26 -1.96
N SER A 117 5.69 6.99 -3.22
CA SER A 117 6.96 7.42 -3.81
C SER A 117 7.12 8.94 -3.84
N SER A 118 6.05 9.71 -4.07
CA SER A 118 6.08 11.18 -4.02
C SER A 118 6.42 11.70 -2.63
N ILE A 119 5.81 11.13 -1.59
CA ILE A 119 6.09 11.51 -0.19
C ILE A 119 7.53 11.17 0.18
N HIS A 120 8.01 10.01 -0.25
CA HIS A 120 9.40 9.61 -0.04
C HIS A 120 10.38 10.56 -0.75
N LEU A 121 10.09 10.95 -2.00
CA LEU A 121 10.91 11.89 -2.75
C LEU A 121 10.95 13.27 -2.05
N LEU A 122 9.82 13.74 -1.52
CA LEU A 122 9.76 14.97 -0.75
C LEU A 122 10.62 14.88 0.52
N ARG A 123 10.58 13.75 1.23
CA ARG A 123 11.42 13.49 2.40
C ARG A 123 12.92 13.58 2.04
N VAL A 124 13.33 12.91 0.96
CA VAL A 124 14.72 12.95 0.48
C VAL A 124 15.13 14.36 0.08
N PHE A 125 14.24 15.11 -0.56
CA PHE A 125 14.49 16.50 -0.94
C PHE A 125 14.67 17.42 0.28
N MET A 126 13.87 17.21 1.33
CA MET A 126 14.02 17.97 2.58
C MET A 126 15.33 17.67 3.32
N ASP A 127 15.85 16.45 3.19
CA ASP A 127 17.14 16.02 3.75
C ASP A 127 18.31 16.15 2.75
N ALA A 128 18.13 16.90 1.65
CA ALA A 128 19.07 16.91 0.53
C ALA A 128 20.52 17.28 0.92
N LYS A 129 20.72 18.09 1.97
CA LYS A 129 22.06 18.46 2.46
C LYS A 129 22.87 17.26 2.96
N ASN A 130 22.20 16.20 3.41
CA ASN A 130 22.81 14.99 3.93
C ASN A 130 22.84 13.84 2.90
N ILE A 131 22.29 14.05 1.70
CA ILE A 131 22.19 13.06 0.64
C ILE A 131 23.22 13.37 -0.45
N PRO A 132 24.02 12.38 -0.90
CA PRO A 132 24.94 12.59 -2.02
C PRO A 132 24.22 13.08 -3.29
N ASP A 133 24.75 14.11 -3.95
CA ASP A 133 24.13 14.75 -5.13
C ASP A 133 23.75 13.77 -6.25
N ASN A 134 24.53 12.71 -6.43
CA ASN A 134 24.26 11.69 -7.44
C ASN A 134 23.00 10.85 -7.13
N LYS A 135 22.56 10.77 -5.86
CA LYS A 135 21.41 9.96 -5.44
C LYS A 135 20.09 10.69 -5.65
N LEU A 136 20.05 12.01 -5.48
CA LEU A 136 18.85 12.83 -5.71
C LEU A 136 18.28 12.63 -7.13
N MET A 137 19.16 12.63 -8.14
CA MET A 137 18.76 12.37 -9.52
C MET A 137 18.15 10.97 -9.69
N TRP A 138 18.72 9.95 -9.05
CA TRP A 138 18.17 8.58 -9.11
C TRP A 138 16.79 8.48 -8.47
N TYR A 139 16.57 9.14 -7.33
CA TYR A 139 15.25 9.16 -6.71
C TYR A 139 14.20 9.80 -7.62
N VAL A 140 14.54 10.90 -8.31
CA VAL A 140 13.67 11.53 -9.31
C VAL A 140 13.40 10.58 -10.49
N ILE A 141 14.43 9.94 -11.03
CA ILE A 141 14.29 8.99 -12.17
C ILE A 141 13.39 7.80 -11.79
N ILE A 142 13.59 7.22 -10.61
CA ILE A 142 12.76 6.12 -10.11
C ILE A 142 11.31 6.57 -9.95
N HIS A 143 11.08 7.75 -9.36
CA HIS A 143 9.74 8.30 -9.20
C HIS A 143 9.05 8.51 -10.56
N LEU A 144 9.74 9.12 -11.53
CA LEU A 144 9.21 9.30 -12.88
C LEU A 144 8.90 7.96 -13.56
N THR A 145 9.68 6.90 -13.28
CA THR A 145 9.40 5.55 -13.78
C THR A 145 8.08 5.00 -13.22
N PHE A 146 7.80 5.22 -11.93
CA PHE A 146 6.51 4.85 -11.34
C PHE A 146 5.35 5.67 -11.91
N VAL A 147 5.52 6.99 -12.05
CA VAL A 147 4.52 7.88 -12.65
C VAL A 147 4.18 7.44 -14.08
N LEU A 148 5.21 7.18 -14.90
CA LEU A 148 5.02 6.70 -16.27
C LEU A 148 4.31 5.35 -16.30
N SER A 149 4.72 4.41 -15.44
CA SER A 149 4.09 3.09 -15.34
C SER A 149 2.61 3.17 -14.97
N ALA A 150 2.25 4.02 -14.00
CA ALA A 150 0.87 4.23 -13.60
C ALA A 150 0.06 4.91 -14.70
N PHE A 151 0.65 5.87 -15.41
CA PHE A 151 0.01 6.53 -16.55
C PHE A 151 -0.28 5.54 -17.69
N VAL A 152 0.70 4.71 -18.07
CA VAL A 152 0.54 3.68 -19.10
C VAL A 152 -0.55 2.68 -18.69
N MET A 153 -0.57 2.23 -17.43
CA MET A 153 -1.59 1.32 -16.93
C MET A 153 -3.00 1.92 -17.01
N GLY A 154 -3.17 3.18 -16.57
CA GLY A 154 -4.45 3.88 -16.68
C GLY A 154 -4.88 4.12 -18.13
N TYR A 155 -3.93 4.35 -19.03
CA TYR A 155 -4.21 4.47 -20.46
C TYR A 155 -4.67 3.15 -21.09
N LEU A 156 -3.99 2.03 -20.79
CA LEU A 156 -4.36 0.70 -21.27
C LEU A 156 -5.74 0.27 -20.74
N ASP A 157 -6.06 0.56 -19.48
CA ASP A 157 -7.37 0.28 -18.90
C ASP A 157 -8.50 1.10 -19.53
N LYS A 158 -8.21 2.33 -19.98
CA LYS A 158 -9.18 3.14 -20.74
C LYS A 158 -9.42 2.58 -22.14
N LEU A 159 -8.39 2.03 -22.77
CA LEU A 159 -8.50 1.40 -24.09
C LEU A 159 -9.26 0.06 -24.03
N SER A 160 -9.05 -0.75 -22.99
CA SER A 160 -9.69 -2.06 -22.86
C SER A 160 -11.18 -1.99 -22.48
N ARG A 161 -11.63 -0.86 -21.91
CA ARG A 161 -13.04 -0.58 -21.59
C ARG A 161 -13.84 0.01 -22.76
N LYS A 162 -13.20 0.29 -23.89
CA LYS A 162 -13.83 0.78 -25.13
C LYS A 162 -14.10 -0.37 -26.08
#